data_AF-A0A970P2B8-F1
#
_entry.id   AF-A0A970P2B8-F1
#
_cell.length_a   1.000
_cell.length_b   1.000
_cell.length_c   1.000
_cell.angle_alpha   90.00
_cell.angle_beta   90.00
_cell.angle_gamma   90.00
#
_symmetry.space_group_name_H-M   'P 1'
#
loop_
_entity.id
_entity.type
_entity.pdbx_description
1 polymer ?
#
loop_
_entity_poly.entity_id
_entity_poly.type
_entity_poly.pdbx_seq_one_letter_code
_entity_poly.pdbx_strand_id
1 'polypeptide(L)'
;MKDANKSVTACVASISMLFIVLGISCKKEKPVLPEVDTTEVSVVTPTSASCIGVVISAGSTKLIKKGLCWSDSPSPTIEDSTVSTHLYPYLVPFELRIGGLKPEIT
;
A
#
# COMPACT_ATOMS: atom_id res chain seq x y z
N MET A 1 -45.51 39.21 18.06
CA MET A 1 -45.03 38.70 16.75
C MET A 1 -43.50 38.73 16.59
N LYS A 2 -42.72 39.16 17.60
CA LYS A 2 -41.24 39.25 17.51
C LYS A 2 -40.53 37.93 17.86
N ASP A 3 -41.16 37.08 18.66
CA ASP A 3 -40.54 35.87 19.23
C ASP A 3 -40.53 34.67 18.27
N ALA A 4 -41.45 34.63 17.30
CA ALA A 4 -41.51 33.59 16.27
C ALA A 4 -40.30 33.65 15.33
N ASN A 5 -39.83 34.85 14.98
CA ASN A 5 -38.70 35.04 14.06
C ASN A 5 -37.37 34.62 14.69
N LYS A 6 -37.22 34.76 16.01
CA LYS A 6 -36.02 34.32 16.76
C LYS A 6 -35.89 32.80 16.79
N SER A 7 -37.01 32.09 16.93
CA SER A 7 -37.07 30.62 16.88
C SER A 7 -36.72 30.10 15.48
N VAL A 8 -37.25 30.76 14.44
CA VAL A 8 -36.96 30.42 13.03
C VAL A 8 -35.48 30.66 12.69
N THR A 9 -34.89 31.78 13.12
CA THR A 9 -33.46 32.07 12.88
C THR A 9 -32.53 31.03 13.54
N ALA A 10 -32.87 30.53 14.74
CA ALA A 10 -32.09 29.49 15.42
C ALA A 10 -32.11 28.15 14.64
N CYS A 11 -33.25 27.76 14.09
CA CYS A 11 -33.36 26.54 13.27
C CYS A 11 -32.55 26.65 11.97
N VAL A 12 -32.61 27.81 11.30
CA VAL A 12 -31.85 28.05 10.06
C VAL A 12 -30.34 28.02 10.31
N ALA A 13 -29.88 28.57 11.44
CA ALA A 13 -28.48 28.51 11.84
C ALA A 13 -28.00 27.06 12.08
N SER A 14 -28.79 26.26 12.80
CA SER A 14 -28.48 24.83 13.05
C SER A 14 -28.44 24.01 11.77
N ILE A 15 -29.37 24.25 10.84
CA ILE A 15 -29.41 23.58 9.54
C ILE A 15 -28.21 24.00 8.67
N SER A 16 -27.86 25.30 8.66
CA SER A 16 -26.69 25.82 7.93
C SER A 16 -25.37 25.24 8.44
N MET A 17 -25.23 25.05 9.76
CA MET A 17 -24.06 24.41 10.38
C MET A 17 -23.95 22.93 9.97
N LEU A 18 -25.08 22.23 9.83
CA LEU A 18 -25.13 20.83 9.42
C LEU A 18 -24.73 20.65 7.94
N PHE A 19 -25.12 21.59 7.06
CA PHE A 19 -24.68 21.60 5.65
C PHE A 19 -23.19 21.92 5.48
N ILE A 20 -22.61 22.77 6.34
CA ILE A 20 -21.18 23.07 6.33
C ILE A 20 -20.35 21.84 6.73
N VAL A 21 -20.84 21.03 7.69
CA VAL A 21 -20.16 19.78 8.12
C VAL A 21 -20.21 18.70 7.02
N LEU A 22 -21.27 18.66 6.19
CA LEU A 22 -21.36 17.78 5.02
C LEU A 22 -20.50 18.24 3.84
N GLY A 23 -20.04 19.50 3.85
CA GLY A 23 -19.25 20.14 2.80
C GLY A 23 -17.73 19.97 2.94
N ILE A 24 -17.25 19.22 3.93
CA ILE A 24 -15.82 18.88 4.06
C ILE A 24 -15.50 17.80 3.01
N SER A 25 -15.47 18.24 1.76
CA SER A 25 -15.04 17.49 0.60
C SER A 25 -13.61 17.00 0.82
N CYS A 26 -13.42 15.68 0.85
CA CYS A 26 -12.10 15.06 0.85
C CYS A 26 -11.28 15.62 -0.30
N LYS A 27 -10.19 16.35 0.01
CA LYS A 27 -9.19 16.69 -1.00
C LYS A 27 -8.61 15.38 -1.52
N LYS A 28 -8.75 15.13 -2.82
CA LYS A 28 -8.05 14.03 -3.50
C LYS A 28 -6.57 14.36 -3.54
N GLU A 29 -5.83 14.02 -2.50
CA GLU A 29 -4.38 13.97 -2.58
C GLU A 29 -3.98 12.75 -3.40
N LYS A 30 -3.03 12.94 -4.32
CA LYS A 30 -2.47 11.84 -5.11
C LYS A 30 -1.73 10.91 -4.14
N PRO A 31 -2.02 9.60 -4.12
CA PRO A 31 -1.32 8.68 -3.23
C PRO A 31 0.18 8.70 -3.55
N VAL A 32 1.00 8.80 -2.52
CA VAL A 32 2.44 8.55 -2.63
C VAL A 32 2.62 7.04 -2.64
N LEU A 33 3.26 6.52 -3.69
CA LEU A 33 3.51 5.09 -3.84
C LEU A 33 4.58 4.62 -2.84
N PRO A 34 4.52 3.34 -2.42
CA PRO A 34 5.62 2.73 -1.68
C PRO A 34 6.90 2.70 -2.52
N GLU A 35 8.04 2.82 -1.84
CA GLU A 35 9.36 2.71 -2.44
C GLU A 35 10.06 1.48 -1.86
N VAL A 36 10.64 0.67 -2.74
CA VAL A 36 11.35 -0.55 -2.40
C VAL A 36 12.71 -0.54 -3.08
N ASP A 37 13.71 -1.03 -2.36
CA ASP A 37 15.03 -1.30 -2.90
C ASP A 37 15.29 -2.81 -2.85
N THR A 38 15.84 -3.35 -3.93
CA THR A 38 16.17 -4.77 -4.04
C THR A 38 17.68 -4.86 -4.16
N THR A 39 18.32 -5.39 -3.12
CA THR A 39 19.77 -5.23 -2.95
C THR A 39 20.54 -6.32 -3.71
N GLU A 40 20.22 -7.58 -3.44
CA GLU A 40 21.02 -8.70 -3.95
C GLU A 40 20.20 -9.99 -4.05
N VAL A 41 20.57 -10.82 -5.02
CA VAL A 41 20.15 -12.21 -5.15
C VAL A 41 21.32 -13.09 -4.73
N SER A 42 21.11 -13.98 -3.78
CA SER A 42 22.10 -14.90 -3.22
C SER A 42 21.57 -16.34 -3.23
N VAL A 43 22.43 -17.30 -2.89
CA VAL A 43 22.05 -18.72 -2.70
C VAL A 43 21.26 -19.28 -3.90
N VAL A 44 21.73 -18.99 -5.12
CA VAL A 44 21.08 -19.47 -6.35
C VAL A 44 21.38 -20.96 -6.54
N THR A 45 20.32 -21.75 -6.64
CA THR A 45 20.35 -23.17 -6.97
C THR A 45 19.49 -23.41 -8.21
N PRO A 46 19.55 -24.62 -8.82
CA PRO A 46 18.72 -24.96 -9.97
C PRO A 46 17.21 -24.74 -9.78
N THR A 47 16.74 -24.71 -8.53
CA THR A 47 15.30 -24.66 -8.20
C THR A 47 14.92 -23.61 -7.17
N SER A 48 15.88 -22.79 -6.69
CA SER A 48 15.62 -21.75 -5.70
C SER A 48 16.63 -20.62 -5.74
N ALA A 49 16.26 -19.45 -5.20
CA ALA A 49 17.18 -18.34 -4.96
C ALA A 49 16.75 -17.62 -3.68
N SER A 50 17.69 -16.99 -2.99
CA SER A 50 17.40 -16.03 -1.92
C SER A 50 17.49 -14.62 -2.48
N CYS A 51 16.55 -13.77 -2.12
CA CYS A 51 16.54 -12.37 -2.54
C CYS A 51 16.36 -11.48 -1.31
N ILE A 52 17.13 -10.41 -1.26
CA ILE A 52 17.09 -9.42 -0.18
C ILE A 52 16.44 -8.14 -0.73
N GLY A 53 15.47 -7.62 0.01
CA GLY A 53 14.85 -6.34 -0.30
C GLY A 53 14.54 -5.54 0.96
N VAL A 54 14.37 -4.25 0.81
CA VAL A 54 13.97 -3.35 1.90
C VAL A 54 12.89 -2.41 1.41
N VAL A 55 11.88 -2.17 2.24
CA VAL A 55 10.89 -1.12 1.99
C VAL A 55 11.49 0.18 2.52
N ILE A 56 11.78 1.12 1.63
CA ILE A 56 12.34 2.44 1.97
C ILE A 56 11.23 3.37 2.46
N SER A 57 10.04 3.27 1.86
CA SER A 57 8.87 4.07 2.25
C SER A 57 7.58 3.29 2.03
N ALA A 58 6.63 3.42 2.97
CA ALA A 58 5.27 2.89 2.82
C ALA A 58 4.37 3.78 1.94
N GLY A 59 4.85 4.96 1.55
CA GLY A 59 4.03 5.96 0.87
C GLY A 59 2.97 6.56 1.80
N SER A 60 1.85 7.01 1.23
CA SER A 60 0.76 7.67 1.97
C SER A 60 -0.35 6.73 2.41
N THR A 61 -0.22 5.44 2.14
CA THR A 61 -1.24 4.42 2.43
C THR A 61 -0.67 3.29 3.27
N LYS A 62 -1.53 2.64 4.05
CA LYS A 62 -1.14 1.48 4.85
C LYS A 62 -0.70 0.33 3.95
N LEU A 63 0.52 -0.18 4.18
CA LEU A 63 0.99 -1.42 3.57
C LEU A 63 0.24 -2.63 4.14
N ILE A 64 -0.27 -3.47 3.25
CA ILE A 64 -1.03 -4.70 3.58
C ILE A 64 -0.31 -5.99 3.17
N LYS A 65 0.73 -5.89 2.33
CA LYS A 65 1.57 -7.02 1.91
C LYS A 65 2.94 -6.48 1.48
N LYS A 66 4.00 -7.23 1.78
CA LYS A 66 5.34 -7.02 1.19
C LYS A 66 5.96 -8.38 0.89
N GLY A 67 6.77 -8.45 -0.16
CA GLY A 67 7.26 -9.72 -0.68
C GLY A 67 7.91 -9.60 -2.05
N LEU A 68 8.04 -10.72 -2.73
CA LEU A 68 8.62 -10.82 -4.08
C LEU A 68 7.66 -11.50 -5.03
N CYS A 69 7.74 -11.14 -6.31
CA CYS A 69 7.11 -11.83 -7.42
C CYS A 69 8.18 -12.37 -8.38
N TRP A 70 7.91 -13.52 -9.00
CA TRP A 70 8.79 -14.13 -10.01
C TRP A 70 7.98 -14.91 -11.05
N SER A 71 8.54 -15.05 -12.25
CA SER A 71 7.94 -15.76 -13.38
C SER A 71 9.03 -16.24 -14.34
N ASP A 72 8.71 -17.24 -15.17
CA ASP A 72 9.54 -17.65 -16.31
C ASP A 72 9.46 -16.61 -17.46
N SER A 73 8.47 -15.72 -17.40
CA SER A 73 8.28 -14.63 -18.37
C SER A 73 8.94 -13.33 -17.89
N PRO A 74 9.41 -12.46 -18.80
CA PRO A 74 9.91 -11.15 -18.43
C PRO A 74 8.82 -10.31 -17.76
N SER A 75 9.23 -9.42 -16.85
CA SER A 75 8.35 -8.49 -16.13
C SER A 75 7.25 -9.17 -15.30
N PRO A 76 7.62 -9.96 -14.27
CA PRO A 76 6.65 -10.57 -13.38
C PRO A 76 5.78 -9.52 -12.67
N THR A 77 4.57 -9.92 -12.34
CA THR A 77 3.55 -9.12 -11.64
C THR A 77 3.11 -9.83 -10.36
N ILE A 78 2.23 -9.17 -9.59
CA ILE A 78 1.66 -9.76 -8.36
C ILE A 78 0.68 -10.92 -8.62
N GLU A 79 0.31 -11.15 -9.89
CA GLU A 79 -0.53 -12.29 -10.30
C GLU A 79 0.30 -13.54 -10.62
N ASP A 80 1.63 -13.41 -10.72
CA ASP A 80 2.55 -14.52 -10.93
C ASP A 80 2.87 -15.24 -9.60
N SER A 81 3.97 -15.99 -9.57
CA SER A 81 4.43 -16.64 -8.34
C SER A 81 4.85 -15.56 -7.33
N THR A 82 4.33 -15.64 -6.11
CA THR A 82 4.65 -14.68 -5.05
C THR A 82 5.00 -15.35 -3.73
N VAL A 83 5.84 -14.66 -2.96
CA VAL A 83 6.15 -15.01 -1.57
C VAL A 83 6.04 -13.73 -0.77
N SER A 84 5.40 -13.80 0.39
CA SER A 84 5.12 -12.63 1.22
C SER A 84 5.68 -12.83 2.61
N THR A 85 6.10 -11.74 3.24
CA THR A 85 6.66 -11.74 4.60
C THR A 85 5.80 -10.93 5.55
N HIS A 86 6.17 -10.97 6.83
CA HIS A 86 5.58 -10.15 7.88
C HIS A 86 5.80 -8.67 7.59
N LEU A 87 4.74 -7.89 7.78
CA LEU A 87 4.71 -6.48 7.48
C LEU A 87 5.50 -5.63 8.47
N TYR A 88 5.48 -6.00 9.75
CA TYR A 88 6.12 -5.25 10.82
C TYR A 88 7.39 -5.95 11.31
N PRO A 89 8.49 -5.22 11.51
CA PRO A 89 8.71 -3.81 11.15
C PRO A 89 8.82 -3.60 9.62
N TYR A 90 8.35 -2.46 9.11
CA TYR A 90 8.29 -2.20 7.67
C TYR A 90 9.66 -1.82 7.09
N LEU A 91 10.41 -0.96 7.80
CA LEU A 91 11.70 -0.37 7.38
C LEU A 91 12.92 -1.24 7.73
N VAL A 92 12.80 -2.56 7.61
CA VAL A 92 13.92 -3.48 7.79
C VAL A 92 14.12 -4.33 6.53
N PRO A 93 15.37 -4.69 6.21
CA PRO A 93 15.64 -5.68 5.18
C PRO A 93 14.89 -6.97 5.48
N PHE A 94 14.32 -7.55 4.44
CA PHE A 94 13.76 -8.89 4.46
C PHE A 94 14.55 -9.75 3.48
N GLU A 95 14.78 -11.00 3.88
CA GLU A 95 15.31 -12.04 3.00
C GLU A 95 14.21 -13.05 2.74
N LEU A 96 13.98 -13.36 1.46
CA LEU A 96 12.97 -14.31 1.03
C LEU A 96 13.59 -15.30 0.07
N ARG A 97 13.39 -16.59 0.37
CA ARG A 97 13.78 -17.69 -0.51
C ARG A 97 12.63 -18.01 -1.47
N ILE A 98 12.85 -17.77 -2.76
CA ILE A 98 11.97 -18.23 -3.83
C ILE A 98 12.33 -19.67 -4.20
N GLY A 99 11.33 -20.46 -4.59
CA GLY A 99 11.49 -21.87 -4.91
C GLY A 99 10.65 -22.28 -6.11
N GLY A 100 10.84 -23.51 -6.58
CA GLY A 100 10.14 -24.03 -7.76
C GLY A 100 10.63 -23.40 -9.06
N LEU A 101 11.84 -22.84 -9.07
CA LEU A 101 12.46 -22.33 -10.29
C LEU A 101 12.75 -23.49 -11.24
N LYS A 102 12.63 -23.24 -12.54
CA LYS A 102 13.07 -24.19 -13.56
C LYS A 102 14.54 -23.91 -13.86
N PRO A 103 15.41 -24.92 -13.82
CA PRO A 103 16.78 -24.74 -14.25
C PRO A 103 16.79 -24.44 -15.75
N GLU A 104 17.60 -23.45 -16.13
CA GLU A 104 17.93 -23.23 -17.52
C GLU A 104 18.90 -24.36 -17.95
N ILE A 105 18.37 -25.36 -18.65
CA ILE A 105 19.18 -26.39 -19.31
C ILE A 105 19.63 -25.80 -20.64
N THR A 106 20.88 -25.33 -20.68
CA THR A 106 21.59 -24.98 -21.93
C THR A 106 22.10 -26.23 -22.62
#